data_AF-K1TLQ4-F1
#
_entry.id   AF-K1TLQ4-F1
#
_cell.length_a   1.000
_cell.length_b   1.000
_cell.length_c   1.000
_cell.angle_alpha   90.00
_cell.angle_beta   90.00
_cell.angle_gamma   90.00
#
_symmetry.space_group_name_H-M   'P 1'
#
loop_
_entity.id
_entity.type
_entity.pdbx_description
1 polymer ?
#
loop_
_entity_poly.entity_id
_entity_poly.type
_entity_poly.pdbx_seq_one_letter_code
_entity_poly.pdbx_strand_id
1 'polypeptide(L)'
;MKKKFTAKDILIPTVSLFVICLVVTALLAVTNMLTAPQIQKLSKETEDKTKAEVLASADKFSDALTVSADGKDYTYYEGTASGDTIGYVFKTSAKGYGGDIDLMVGIDTSGKVTGVSILSISETAGLGMNAKNESFINQYTGKSGT
;
A
#
# COMPACT_ATOMS: atom_id res chain seq x y z
N MET A 1 37.33 7.98 -44.32
CA MET A 1 36.75 6.77 -44.96
C MET A 1 35.44 6.43 -44.27
N LYS A 2 34.30 6.41 -44.98
CA LYS A 2 32.99 6.03 -44.39
C LYS A 2 32.91 4.50 -44.37
N LYS A 3 32.92 3.89 -43.18
CA LYS A 3 32.72 2.44 -43.02
C LYS A 3 31.29 2.12 -43.47
N LYS A 4 31.13 1.40 -44.58
CA LYS A 4 29.81 0.95 -45.06
C LYS A 4 29.39 -0.21 -44.17
N PHE A 5 28.47 0.02 -43.24
CA PHE A 5 27.88 -1.07 -42.46
C PHE A 5 27.12 -2.00 -43.42
N THR A 6 27.47 -3.28 -43.42
CA THR A 6 26.77 -4.30 -44.20
C THR A 6 25.52 -4.73 -43.42
N ALA A 7 24.45 -5.17 -44.10
CA ALA A 7 23.23 -5.65 -43.44
C ALA A 7 23.51 -6.69 -42.33
N LYS A 8 24.53 -7.53 -42.49
CA LYS A 8 24.98 -8.52 -41.50
C LYS A 8 25.59 -7.88 -40.24
N ASP A 9 26.30 -6.75 -40.37
CA ASP A 9 26.91 -6.01 -39.25
C ASP A 9 25.86 -5.38 -38.33
N ILE A 10 24.63 -5.21 -38.85
CA ILE A 10 23.48 -4.66 -38.11
C ILE A 10 22.59 -5.81 -37.62
N LEU A 11 22.29 -6.79 -38.49
CA LEU A 11 21.36 -7.87 -38.19
C LEU A 11 21.84 -8.77 -37.04
N ILE A 12 23.14 -9.11 -37.00
CA ILE A 12 23.68 -10.01 -35.97
C ILE A 12 23.56 -9.39 -34.57
N PRO A 13 24.00 -8.14 -34.33
CA PRO A 13 23.77 -7.48 -33.05
C PRO A 13 22.29 -7.31 -32.68
N THR A 14 21.43 -6.95 -33.64
CA THR A 14 19.99 -6.77 -33.38
C THR A 14 19.32 -8.06 -32.94
N VAL A 15 19.59 -9.17 -33.62
CA VAL A 15 19.03 -10.48 -33.26
C VAL A 15 19.62 -10.96 -31.92
N SER A 16 20.93 -10.80 -31.70
CA SER A 16 21.57 -11.14 -30.43
C SER A 16 20.95 -10.38 -29.25
N LEU A 17 20.78 -9.06 -29.40
CA LEU A 17 20.16 -8.21 -28.39
C LEU A 17 18.69 -8.61 -28.16
N PHE A 18 17.92 -8.86 -29.22
CA PHE A 18 16.53 -9.29 -29.11
C PHE A 18 16.39 -10.59 -28.31
N VAL A 19 17.24 -11.59 -28.59
CA VAL A 19 17.23 -12.87 -27.87
C VAL A 19 17.59 -12.67 -26.41
N ILE A 20 18.62 -11.87 -26.11
CA ILE A 20 18.99 -11.57 -24.72
C ILE A 20 17.84 -10.87 -23.98
N CYS A 21 17.23 -9.84 -24.60
CA CYS A 21 16.07 -9.15 -24.02
C CYS A 21 14.91 -10.12 -23.76
N LEU A 22 14.60 -11.01 -24.71
CA LEU A 22 13.54 -12.01 -24.56
C LEU A 22 13.80 -12.92 -23.36
N VAL A 23 15.03 -13.43 -23.22
CA VAL A 23 15.42 -14.29 -22.10
C VAL A 23 15.33 -13.55 -20.77
N VAL A 24 15.85 -12.32 -20.69
CA VAL A 24 15.81 -11.51 -19.46
C VAL A 24 14.38 -11.19 -19.04
N THR A 25 13.52 -10.76 -19.98
CA THR A 25 12.11 -10.49 -19.68
C THR A 25 11.37 -11.76 -19.27
N ALA A 26 11.63 -12.91 -19.90
CA ALA A 26 11.01 -14.18 -19.52
C ALA A 26 11.39 -14.60 -18.08
N LEU A 27 12.67 -14.48 -17.72
CA LEU A 27 13.13 -14.75 -16.36
C LEU A 27 12.47 -13.81 -15.34
N LEU A 28 12.45 -12.49 -15.61
CA LEU A 28 11.77 -11.50 -14.76
C LEU A 28 10.28 -11.80 -14.60
N ALA A 29 9.60 -12.21 -15.68
CA ALA A 29 8.19 -12.55 -15.63
C ALA A 29 7.92 -13.76 -14.72
N VAL A 30 8.74 -14.82 -14.83
CA VAL A 30 8.62 -16.00 -13.95
C VAL A 30 8.88 -15.62 -12.49
N THR A 31 9.94 -14.85 -12.21
CA THR A 31 10.21 -14.37 -10.86
C THR A 31 9.02 -13.57 -10.31
N ASN A 32 8.50 -12.63 -11.09
CA ASN A 32 7.34 -11.82 -10.69
C ASN A 32 6.10 -12.69 -10.43
N MET A 33 5.81 -13.68 -11.27
CA MET A 33 4.66 -14.57 -11.10
C MET A 33 4.77 -15.44 -9.83
N LEU A 34 5.96 -15.90 -9.47
CA LEU A 34 6.17 -16.70 -8.27
C LEU A 34 6.16 -15.84 -6.99
N THR A 35 6.64 -14.59 -7.06
CA THR A 35 6.70 -13.69 -5.92
C THR A 35 5.36 -12.98 -5.65
N ALA A 36 4.59 -12.66 -6.69
CA ALA A 36 3.29 -11.99 -6.57
C ALA A 36 2.31 -12.62 -5.56
N PRO A 37 2.09 -13.95 -5.51
CA PRO A 37 1.16 -14.54 -4.54
C PRO A 37 1.65 -14.43 -3.10
N GLN A 38 2.97 -14.43 -2.86
CA GLN A 38 3.51 -14.21 -1.51
C GLN A 38 3.31 -12.77 -1.06
N ILE A 39 3.52 -11.79 -1.94
CA ILE A 39 3.26 -10.37 -1.66
C ILE A 39 1.80 -10.15 -1.29
N GLN A 40 0.86 -10.81 -1.99
CA GLN A 40 -0.56 -10.72 -1.67
C GLN A 40 -0.91 -11.31 -0.31
N LYS A 41 -0.28 -12.42 0.10
CA LYS A 41 -0.49 -12.99 1.44
C LYS A 41 0.06 -12.07 2.53
N LEU A 42 1.30 -11.61 2.37
CA LEU A 42 1.96 -10.70 3.31
C LEU A 42 1.22 -9.37 3.44
N SER A 43 0.72 -8.81 2.33
CA SER A 43 -0.07 -7.58 2.37
C SER A 43 -1.41 -7.77 3.07
N LYS A 44 -2.11 -8.89 2.87
CA LYS A 44 -3.32 -9.22 3.65
C LYS A 44 -3.03 -9.40 5.13
N GLU A 45 -1.99 -10.15 5.48
CA GLU A 45 -1.59 -10.36 6.88
C GLU A 45 -1.20 -9.04 7.56
N THR A 46 -0.45 -8.20 6.85
CA THR A 46 -0.09 -6.85 7.33
C THR A 46 -1.35 -6.00 7.49
N GLU A 47 -2.27 -6.04 6.53
CA GLU A 47 -3.52 -5.31 6.62
C GLU A 47 -4.37 -5.75 7.81
N ASP A 48 -4.51 -7.05 8.04
CA ASP A 48 -5.28 -7.59 9.17
C ASP A 48 -4.61 -7.29 10.52
N LYS A 49 -3.28 -7.35 10.57
CA LYS A 49 -2.53 -6.92 11.75
C LYS A 49 -2.72 -5.43 12.00
N THR A 50 -2.63 -4.59 10.97
CA THR A 50 -2.81 -3.15 11.10
C THR A 50 -4.24 -2.78 11.52
N LYS A 51 -5.27 -3.48 11.03
CA LYS A 51 -6.66 -3.32 11.51
C LYS A 51 -6.75 -3.54 13.02
N ALA A 52 -6.14 -4.63 13.51
CA ALA A 52 -6.09 -4.94 14.94
C ALA A 52 -5.24 -3.92 15.73
N GLU A 53 -4.19 -3.35 15.14
CA GLU A 53 -3.39 -2.29 15.79
C GLU A 53 -4.18 -0.98 15.94
N VAL A 54 -4.91 -0.55 14.90
CA VAL A 54 -5.63 0.73 14.92
C VAL A 54 -6.96 0.66 15.66
N LEU A 55 -7.57 -0.53 15.78
CA LEU A 55 -8.81 -0.77 16.53
C LEU A 55 -8.67 -2.02 17.41
N ALA A 56 -7.79 -1.95 18.40
CA ALA A 56 -7.44 -3.07 19.29
C ALA A 56 -8.61 -3.64 20.11
N SER A 57 -9.71 -2.91 20.23
CA SER A 57 -10.90 -3.37 20.93
C SER A 57 -11.77 -4.34 20.11
N ALA A 58 -11.52 -4.48 18.80
CA ALA A 58 -12.34 -5.30 17.91
C ALA A 58 -11.81 -6.75 17.86
N ASP A 59 -12.71 -7.72 17.95
CA ASP A 59 -12.41 -9.15 17.85
C ASP A 59 -12.39 -9.63 16.39
N LYS A 60 -13.24 -9.02 15.54
CA LYS A 60 -13.40 -9.38 14.13
C LYS A 60 -13.59 -8.14 13.28
N PHE A 61 -13.12 -8.24 12.04
CA PHE A 61 -13.33 -7.23 11.01
C PHE A 61 -14.20 -7.80 9.89
N SER A 62 -15.07 -6.96 9.32
CA SER A 62 -15.85 -7.30 8.13
C SER A 62 -14.96 -7.42 6.88
N ASP A 63 -15.54 -7.88 5.77
CA ASP A 63 -14.96 -7.67 4.45
C ASP A 63 -14.87 -6.18 4.12
N ALA A 64 -14.08 -5.85 3.08
CA ALA A 64 -13.93 -4.49 2.61
C ALA A 64 -15.28 -3.93 2.12
N LEU A 65 -15.73 -2.86 2.77
CA LEU A 65 -16.90 -2.07 2.41
C LEU A 65 -16.46 -0.79 1.73
N THR A 66 -17.36 -0.16 0.98
CA THR A 66 -17.08 1.10 0.28
C THR A 66 -18.17 2.11 0.57
N VAL A 67 -17.75 3.33 0.91
CA VAL A 67 -18.64 4.48 1.09
C VAL A 67 -18.19 5.61 0.17
N SER A 68 -19.13 6.21 -0.55
CA SER A 68 -18.87 7.37 -1.39
C SER A 68 -19.17 8.65 -0.61
N ALA A 69 -18.17 9.51 -0.43
CA ALA A 69 -18.28 10.82 0.19
C ALA A 69 -17.51 11.85 -0.64
N ASP A 70 -18.07 13.05 -0.81
CA ASP A 70 -17.45 14.14 -1.58
C ASP A 70 -16.99 13.75 -3.01
N GLY A 71 -17.73 12.85 -3.65
CA GLY A 71 -17.41 12.33 -4.99
C GLY A 71 -16.19 11.40 -5.04
N LYS A 72 -15.76 10.88 -3.88
CA LYS A 72 -14.68 9.89 -3.74
C LYS A 72 -15.17 8.65 -3.01
N ASP A 73 -14.65 7.50 -3.43
CA ASP A 73 -14.91 6.23 -2.76
C ASP A 73 -13.85 5.95 -1.70
N TYR A 74 -14.31 5.58 -0.51
CA TYR A 74 -13.47 5.23 0.62
C TYR A 74 -13.73 3.78 1.01
N THR A 75 -12.65 3.00 1.10
CA THR A 75 -12.73 1.63 1.62
C THR A 75 -12.67 1.65 3.14
N TYR A 76 -13.59 0.95 3.78
CA TYR A 76 -13.62 0.80 5.23
C TYR A 76 -13.98 -0.62 5.65
N TYR A 77 -13.70 -0.95 6.92
CA TYR A 77 -13.97 -2.23 7.54
C TYR A 77 -14.68 -1.98 8.87
N GLU A 78 -15.70 -2.78 9.18
CA GLU A 78 -16.39 -2.71 10.47
C GLU A 78 -15.67 -3.58 11.48
N GLY A 79 -15.31 -2.99 12.63
CA GLY A 79 -14.76 -3.72 13.76
C GLY A 79 -15.88 -4.11 14.73
N THR A 80 -15.99 -5.40 14.99
CA THR A 80 -17.00 -5.95 15.91
C THR A 80 -16.34 -6.58 17.12
N ALA A 81 -16.94 -6.40 18.29
CA ALA A 81 -16.55 -7.07 19.52
C ALA A 81 -17.79 -7.68 20.17
N SER A 82 -17.71 -8.95 20.56
CA SER A 82 -18.87 -9.67 21.14
C SER A 82 -20.18 -9.63 20.33
N GLY A 83 -20.11 -9.36 19.03
CA GLY A 83 -21.28 -9.29 18.13
C GLY A 83 -21.79 -7.87 17.83
N ASP A 84 -21.30 -6.86 18.55
CA ASP A 84 -21.67 -5.45 18.34
C ASP A 84 -20.58 -4.71 17.55
N THR A 85 -20.98 -3.77 16.69
CA THR A 85 -20.04 -2.88 15.99
C THR A 85 -19.52 -1.83 16.97
N ILE A 86 -18.21 -1.83 17.19
CA ILE A 86 -17.56 -0.94 18.16
C ILE A 86 -16.71 0.15 17.49
N GLY A 87 -16.51 0.06 16.18
CA GLY A 87 -15.78 1.06 15.41
C GLY A 87 -15.60 0.66 13.96
N TYR A 88 -14.90 1.51 13.23
CA TYR A 88 -14.64 1.39 11.81
C TYR A 88 -13.18 1.66 11.53
N VAL A 89 -12.62 0.95 10.56
CA VAL A 89 -11.25 1.14 10.09
C VAL A 89 -11.28 1.61 8.66
N PHE A 90 -10.78 2.82 8.39
CA PHE A 90 -10.73 3.41 7.06
C PHE A 90 -9.35 3.24 6.44
N LYS A 91 -9.31 2.83 5.17
CA LYS A 91 -8.10 2.82 4.36
C LYS A 91 -8.13 4.02 3.43
N THR A 92 -7.16 4.91 3.56
CA THR A 92 -7.11 6.17 2.80
C THR A 92 -5.73 6.38 2.23
N SER A 93 -5.65 7.17 1.16
CA SER A 93 -4.39 7.57 0.54
C SER A 93 -4.36 9.08 0.37
N ALA A 94 -3.20 9.68 0.62
CA ALA A 94 -2.99 11.12 0.48
C ALA A 94 -1.69 11.38 -0.29
N LYS A 95 -1.69 12.42 -1.12
CA LYS A 95 -0.52 12.78 -1.92
C LYS A 95 0.59 13.39 -1.06
N GLY A 96 1.75 12.74 -1.01
CA GLY A 96 2.99 13.27 -0.46
C GLY A 96 3.87 13.95 -1.52
N TYR A 97 5.09 14.29 -1.11
CA TYR A 97 6.14 14.83 -2.00
C TYR A 97 6.87 13.73 -2.76
N GLY A 98 7.17 12.61 -2.10
CA GLY A 98 7.85 11.45 -2.69
C GLY A 98 6.92 10.42 -3.34
N GLY A 99 5.61 10.60 -3.20
CA GLY A 99 4.59 9.71 -3.72
C GLY A 99 3.34 9.73 -2.84
N ASP A 100 2.39 8.86 -3.15
CA ASP A 100 1.20 8.69 -2.31
C ASP A 100 1.57 8.00 -0.98
N ILE A 101 0.88 8.42 0.08
CA ILE A 101 1.01 7.92 1.44
C ILE A 101 -0.27 7.17 1.76
N ASP A 102 -0.15 5.86 1.94
CA ASP A 102 -1.27 5.00 2.30
C ASP A 102 -1.32 4.84 3.81
N LEU A 103 -2.48 5.09 4.39
CA LEU A 103 -2.70 5.02 5.84
C LEU A 103 -4.03 4.34 6.16
N MET A 104 -4.05 3.74 7.33
CA MET A 104 -5.20 3.09 7.93
C MET A 104 -5.52 3.79 9.25
N VAL A 105 -6.80 4.11 9.46
CA VAL A 105 -7.27 4.89 10.62
C VAL A 105 -8.41 4.15 11.28
N GLY A 106 -8.28 3.85 12.57
CA GLY A 106 -9.35 3.33 13.41
C GLY A 106 -10.15 4.46 14.03
N ILE A 107 -11.48 4.36 13.98
CA ILE A 107 -12.42 5.33 14.55
C ILE A 107 -13.46 4.55 15.36
N ASP A 108 -13.70 4.95 16.60
CA ASP A 108 -14.75 4.34 17.44
C ASP A 108 -16.16 4.84 17.05
N THR A 109 -17.19 4.19 17.59
CA THR A 109 -18.60 4.63 17.38
C THR A 109 -18.92 6.00 17.95
N SER A 110 -18.04 6.57 18.79
CA SER A 110 -18.14 7.95 19.29
C SER A 110 -17.47 8.97 18.37
N GLY A 111 -16.91 8.55 17.23
CA GLY A 111 -16.24 9.39 16.25
C GLY A 111 -14.81 9.79 16.63
N LYS A 112 -14.21 9.16 17.64
CA LYS A 112 -12.83 9.43 18.05
C LYS A 112 -11.87 8.50 17.33
N VAL A 113 -10.72 9.02 16.95
CA VAL A 113 -9.63 8.23 16.38
C VAL A 113 -9.04 7.33 17.48
N THR A 114 -9.10 6.01 17.28
CA THR A 114 -8.53 5.01 18.20
C THR A 114 -7.07 4.72 17.89
N GLY A 115 -6.67 4.87 16.62
CA GLY A 115 -5.30 4.67 16.17
C GLY A 115 -5.12 5.03 14.70
N VAL A 116 -3.87 5.29 14.32
CA VAL A 116 -3.46 5.59 12.95
C VAL A 116 -2.23 4.73 12.65
N SER A 117 -2.16 4.17 11.45
CA SER A 117 -0.99 3.42 11.00
C SER A 117 -0.70 3.70 9.53
N ILE A 118 0.58 3.81 9.19
CA ILE A 118 1.04 4.11 7.82
C ILE A 118 1.41 2.79 7.14
N LEU A 119 0.66 2.42 6.12
CA LEU A 119 0.88 1.21 5.33
C LEU A 119 2.04 1.39 4.35
N SER A 120 2.12 2.56 3.71
CA SER A 120 3.14 2.88 2.71
C SER A 120 3.50 4.35 2.76
N ILE A 121 4.79 4.65 2.69
CA ILE A 121 5.34 6.00 2.58
C ILE A 121 6.72 5.91 1.94
N SER A 122 6.97 6.76 0.96
CA SER A 122 8.25 6.84 0.25
C SER A 122 8.78 8.28 0.27
N GLU A 123 8.96 8.81 1.47
CA GLU A 123 9.45 10.16 1.69
C GLU A 123 10.94 10.21 2.02
N THR A 124 11.53 11.39 1.96
CA THR A 124 12.93 11.59 2.32
C THR A 124 13.17 11.27 3.81
N ALA A 125 14.19 10.45 4.09
CA ALA A 125 14.62 10.11 5.44
C ALA A 125 15.01 11.37 6.24
N GLY A 126 14.58 11.46 7.50
CA GLY A 126 14.81 12.62 8.36
C GLY A 126 13.88 13.82 8.09
N LEU A 127 13.03 13.76 7.06
CA LEU A 127 11.99 14.76 6.76
C LEU A 127 10.60 14.11 6.83
N GLY A 128 10.00 13.75 5.69
CA GLY A 128 8.65 13.20 5.63
C GLY A 128 8.51 11.80 6.25
N MET A 129 9.59 11.01 6.26
CA MET A 129 9.62 9.71 6.95
C MET A 129 9.38 9.82 8.46
N ASN A 130 9.57 11.01 9.07
CA ASN A 130 9.25 11.24 10.48
C ASN A 130 7.75 11.08 10.79
N ALA A 131 6.88 11.09 9.78
CA ALA A 131 5.47 10.78 9.95
C ALA A 131 5.22 9.36 10.51
N LYS A 132 6.18 8.43 10.34
CA LYS A 132 6.13 7.09 10.94
C LYS A 132 6.44 7.04 12.43
N ASN A 133 6.97 8.12 13.01
CA ASN A 133 7.36 8.12 14.41
C ASN A 133 6.11 8.00 15.30
N GLU A 134 6.16 7.11 16.29
CA GLU A 134 5.04 6.91 17.23
C GLU A 134 4.61 8.21 17.91
N SER A 135 5.57 9.07 18.29
CA SER A 135 5.27 10.38 18.88
C SER A 135 4.44 11.29 17.96
N PHE A 136 4.58 11.14 16.63
CA PHE A 136 3.81 11.92 15.67
C PHE A 136 2.45 11.27 15.39
N ILE A 137 2.41 9.95 15.23
CA ILE A 137 1.17 9.21 14.96
C ILE A 137 0.21 9.29 16.15
N ASN A 138 0.72 9.13 17.38
CA ASN A 138 -0.10 9.10 18.58
C ASN A 138 -0.75 10.46 18.93
N GLN A 139 -0.35 11.56 18.27
CA GLN A 139 -0.99 12.85 18.46
C GLN A 139 -2.45 12.89 17.96
N TYR A 140 -2.78 11.97 17.03
CA TYR A 140 -4.12 11.86 16.45
C TYR A 140 -5.06 11.01 17.29
N THR A 141 -4.53 10.11 18.13
CA THR A 141 -5.33 9.26 19.02
C THR A 141 -6.16 10.13 19.98
N GLY A 142 -7.46 9.84 20.07
CA GLY A 142 -8.43 10.55 20.90
C GLY A 142 -8.96 11.86 20.29
N LYS A 143 -8.48 12.29 19.13
CA LYS A 143 -9.03 13.45 18.40
C LYS A 143 -10.35 13.07 17.73
N SER A 144 -11.23 14.06 17.59
CA SER A 144 -12.49 13.96 16.85
C SER A 144 -12.45 14.94 15.68
N GLY A 145 -13.11 14.57 14.57
CA GLY A 145 -13.29 15.43 13.39
C GLY A 145 -14.46 16.43 13.52
N THR A 146 -15.13 16.46 14.67
CA THR A 146 -16.23 17.37 15.03
C THR A 146 -15.77 18.47 15.97
#